data_AF-A0A2V9K968-F1
#
_entry.id   AF-A0A2V9K968-F1
#
_cell.length_a   1.000
_cell.length_b   1.000
_cell.length_c   1.000
_cell.angle_alpha   90.00
_cell.angle_beta   90.00
_cell.angle_gamma   90.00
#
_symmetry.space_group_name_H-M   'P 1'
#
loop_
_entity.id
_entity.type
_entity.pdbx_description
1 polymer ?
#
loop_
_entity_poly.entity_id
_entity_poly.type
_entity_poly.pdbx_seq_one_letter_code
_entity_poly.pdbx_strand_id
1 'polypeptide(L)'
;MRPSRREFLQSALGAPLAASLGPTAARIIGAPLVQSGQMEFPSPGTVRYDSHCFTLLGQDTFLRSGAFHYCRCPRELWRDRLLKFKRAGFNAVETYVFWNYHEPVEGRADLSEFEAFIEAVKAMGLWLIVRPGPYISAEWDKGGFPHWVIAMRFPLRSNHPQSIETSEHWYSQVCPVIARHQITRGGPIIMVQLENEYDYWPGASDDAKRAYITALAKMAWNAGIDVPLFTCWAKQARENSDPVMARIMDTVNFYVRWKIFPEVPDS
;
A
#
# COMPACT_ATOMS: atom_id res chain seq x y z
N MET A 1 -59.31 14.14 24.44
CA MET A 1 -59.27 14.83 23.13
C MET A 1 -59.49 13.79 22.03
N ARG A 2 -60.56 13.97 21.23
CA ARG A 2 -60.93 13.15 20.05
C ARG A 2 -60.05 13.57 18.82
N PRO A 3 -60.06 12.90 17.65
CA PRO A 3 -59.32 11.66 17.39
C PRO A 3 -58.66 11.56 15.98
N SER A 4 -57.86 10.49 15.80
CA SER A 4 -57.81 9.54 14.66
C SER A 4 -57.56 9.93 13.19
N ARG A 5 -56.57 9.20 12.62
CA ARG A 5 -56.59 8.34 11.40
C ARG A 5 -57.13 8.91 10.08
N ARG A 6 -56.35 8.69 9.01
CA ARG A 6 -56.69 7.70 7.95
C ARG A 6 -55.55 7.52 6.93
N GLU A 7 -55.07 6.28 6.84
CA GLU A 7 -54.55 5.69 5.61
C GLU A 7 -55.68 5.56 4.59
N PHE A 8 -55.37 5.63 3.30
CA PHE A 8 -56.15 4.94 2.27
C PHE A 8 -55.25 4.46 1.13
N LEU A 9 -55.13 3.14 1.06
CA LEU A 9 -54.68 2.36 -0.11
C LEU A 9 -55.67 2.52 -1.26
N GLN A 10 -55.19 2.49 -2.51
CA GLN A 10 -55.89 1.77 -3.58
C GLN A 10 -54.96 1.50 -4.77
N SER A 11 -54.54 0.24 -4.86
CA SER A 11 -54.15 -0.44 -6.08
C SER A 11 -55.39 -0.86 -6.86
N ALA A 12 -55.43 -0.63 -8.18
CA ALA A 12 -56.32 -1.35 -9.09
C ALA A 12 -55.67 -1.49 -10.47
N LEU A 13 -55.67 -2.73 -10.95
CA LEU A 13 -55.14 -3.25 -12.20
C LEU A 13 -55.98 -2.83 -13.42
N GLY A 14 -55.36 -2.79 -14.59
CA GLY A 14 -56.05 -2.74 -15.87
C GLY A 14 -55.13 -2.58 -17.08
N ALA A 15 -54.58 -3.69 -17.58
CA ALA A 15 -54.20 -3.85 -18.99
C ALA A 15 -55.42 -4.47 -19.75
N PRO A 16 -55.44 -4.66 -21.09
CA PRO A 16 -54.43 -4.41 -22.13
C PRO A 16 -55.01 -3.75 -23.42
N LEU A 17 -54.16 -3.41 -24.40
CA LEU A 17 -54.43 -3.66 -25.83
C LEU A 17 -53.21 -3.34 -26.69
N ALA A 18 -52.84 -4.32 -27.52
CA ALA A 18 -51.70 -4.31 -28.42
C ALA A 18 -51.99 -3.50 -29.70
N ALA A 19 -50.97 -2.83 -30.21
CA ALA A 19 -50.84 -2.52 -31.63
C ALA A 19 -49.36 -2.61 -32.03
N SER A 20 -49.12 -3.39 -33.08
CA SER A 20 -47.84 -3.75 -33.67
C SER A 20 -47.25 -2.64 -34.54
N LEU A 21 -45.91 -2.65 -34.70
CA LEU A 21 -45.14 -2.66 -35.97
C LEU A 21 -43.79 -1.92 -35.84
N GLY A 22 -42.71 -2.60 -36.26
CA GLY A 22 -41.44 -1.98 -36.70
C GLY A 22 -40.17 -2.41 -35.95
N PRO A 23 -39.30 -3.25 -36.55
CA PRO A 23 -38.03 -3.64 -35.94
C PRO A 23 -36.89 -2.78 -36.50
N THR A 24 -36.50 -1.71 -35.81
CA THR A 24 -35.15 -1.12 -35.91
C THR A 24 -34.91 -0.20 -34.72
N ALA A 25 -34.79 -0.79 -33.53
CA ALA A 25 -34.14 -0.12 -32.43
C ALA A 25 -32.70 -0.65 -32.39
N ALA A 26 -31.78 0.08 -33.00
CA ALA A 26 -30.36 -0.13 -32.78
C ALA A 26 -30.12 -0.05 -31.27
N ARG A 27 -29.76 -1.17 -30.64
CA ARG A 27 -29.22 -1.16 -29.29
C ARG A 27 -27.91 -0.39 -29.37
N ILE A 28 -27.96 0.89 -29.02
CA ILE A 28 -26.78 1.58 -28.54
C ILE A 28 -26.37 0.81 -27.29
N ILE A 29 -25.39 -0.08 -27.45
CA ILE A 29 -24.67 -0.64 -26.31
C ILE A 29 -23.97 0.57 -25.72
N GLY A 30 -24.59 1.17 -24.71
CA GLY A 30 -23.91 2.16 -23.89
C GLY A 30 -22.63 1.50 -23.42
N ALA A 31 -21.48 2.10 -23.75
CA ALA A 31 -20.24 1.76 -23.09
C ALA A 31 -20.52 1.75 -21.58
N PRO A 32 -20.06 0.74 -20.82
CA PRO A 32 -20.31 0.70 -19.40
C PRO A 32 -19.83 2.03 -18.82
N LEU A 33 -20.73 2.72 -18.12
CA LEU A 33 -20.37 3.87 -17.30
C LEU A 33 -19.23 3.39 -16.40
N VAL A 34 -18.03 3.92 -16.62
CA VAL A 34 -16.90 3.73 -15.71
C VAL A 34 -17.38 4.24 -14.36
N GLN A 35 -17.63 3.30 -13.45
CA GLN A 35 -18.08 3.63 -12.12
C GLN A 35 -16.89 4.32 -11.44
N SER A 36 -16.97 5.63 -11.28
CA SER A 36 -15.94 6.41 -10.60
C SER A 36 -15.75 5.84 -9.19
N GLY A 37 -14.59 5.23 -8.93
CA GLY A 37 -14.22 4.74 -7.60
C GLY A 37 -13.69 3.30 -7.52
N GLN A 38 -13.65 2.53 -8.62
CA GLN A 38 -12.88 1.29 -8.63
C GLN A 38 -11.42 1.60 -8.96
N MET A 39 -10.53 1.36 -8.00
CA MET A 39 -9.11 1.55 -8.24
C MET A 39 -8.66 0.48 -9.23
N GLU A 40 -7.97 0.92 -10.28
CA GLU A 40 -7.53 0.04 -11.34
C GLU A 40 -6.35 -0.81 -10.88
N PHE A 41 -6.64 -2.06 -10.52
CA PHE A 41 -5.62 -3.07 -10.26
C PHE A 41 -5.22 -3.74 -11.58
N PRO A 42 -3.91 -3.90 -11.86
CA PRO A 42 -3.47 -4.67 -13.02
C PRO A 42 -3.89 -6.14 -12.99
N SER A 43 -4.13 -6.71 -11.81
CA SER A 43 -4.50 -8.13 -11.61
C SER A 43 -5.60 -8.30 -10.55
N PRO A 44 -6.82 -7.81 -10.81
CA PRO A 44 -7.88 -7.72 -9.80
C PRO A 44 -8.38 -9.09 -9.32
N GLY A 45 -8.20 -10.16 -10.11
CA GLY A 45 -8.50 -11.53 -9.70
C GLY A 45 -7.49 -12.13 -8.71
N THR A 46 -6.30 -11.54 -8.59
CA THR A 46 -5.22 -12.01 -7.71
C THR A 46 -5.14 -11.19 -6.43
N VAL A 47 -5.14 -9.86 -6.56
CA VAL A 47 -5.08 -8.94 -5.43
C VAL A 47 -5.87 -7.69 -5.77
N ARG A 48 -6.77 -7.31 -4.87
CA ARG A 48 -7.53 -6.05 -4.94
C ARG A 48 -7.98 -5.64 -3.54
N TYR A 49 -8.36 -4.39 -3.40
CA TYR A 49 -9.12 -3.92 -2.24
C TYR A 49 -10.19 -2.94 -2.69
N ASP A 50 -11.26 -2.84 -1.91
CA ASP A 50 -12.32 -1.87 -2.11
C ASP A 50 -12.81 -1.34 -0.75
N SER A 51 -13.96 -0.66 -0.74
CA SER A 51 -14.56 -0.12 0.48
C SER A 51 -14.99 -1.19 1.50
N HIS A 52 -15.01 -2.47 1.13
CA HIS A 52 -15.48 -3.56 1.97
C HIS A 52 -14.35 -4.44 2.48
N CYS A 53 -13.45 -4.87 1.60
CA CYS A 53 -12.45 -5.88 1.95
C CYS A 53 -11.17 -5.78 1.11
N PHE A 54 -10.14 -6.44 1.61
CA PHE A 54 -8.94 -6.79 0.85
C PHE A 54 -9.13 -8.23 0.36
N THR A 55 -9.06 -8.47 -0.96
CA THR A 55 -9.25 -9.80 -1.54
C THR A 55 -7.91 -10.33 -2.07
N LEU A 56 -7.52 -11.52 -1.63
CA LEU A 56 -6.34 -12.25 -2.08
C LEU A 56 -6.77 -13.57 -2.72
N LEU A 57 -6.40 -13.80 -3.98
CA LEU A 57 -6.71 -15.02 -4.73
C LEU A 57 -8.21 -15.39 -4.67
N GLY A 58 -9.07 -14.39 -4.80
CA GLY A 58 -10.53 -14.55 -4.74
C GLY A 58 -11.11 -14.73 -3.32
N GLN A 59 -10.31 -14.60 -2.27
CA GLN A 59 -10.74 -14.73 -0.88
C GLN A 59 -10.65 -13.40 -0.13
N ASP A 60 -11.77 -12.97 0.46
CA ASP A 60 -11.79 -11.81 1.34
C ASP A 60 -10.95 -12.10 2.59
N THR A 61 -9.96 -11.24 2.81
CA THR A 61 -8.89 -11.47 3.77
C THR A 61 -8.72 -10.27 4.68
N PHE A 62 -8.81 -10.51 5.99
CA PHE A 62 -8.35 -9.55 6.98
C PHE A 62 -6.83 -9.67 7.15
N LEU A 63 -6.08 -8.61 6.84
CA LEU A 63 -4.63 -8.61 6.95
C LEU A 63 -4.21 -8.41 8.41
N ARG A 64 -3.78 -9.50 9.06
CA ARG A 64 -3.13 -9.46 10.37
C ARG A 64 -1.62 -9.58 10.13
N SER A 65 -1.01 -8.41 9.96
CA SER A 65 0.44 -8.23 9.76
C SER A 65 1.15 -7.89 11.06
N GLY A 66 2.40 -8.32 11.19
CA GLY A 66 3.32 -7.88 12.23
C GLY A 66 4.69 -7.53 11.65
N ALA A 67 5.29 -6.44 12.14
CA ALA A 67 6.55 -5.95 11.63
C ALA A 67 7.72 -6.86 12.04
N PHE A 68 8.52 -7.29 11.07
CA PHE A 68 9.75 -8.05 11.28
C PHE A 68 10.85 -7.58 10.34
N HIS A 69 11.83 -6.86 10.90
CA HIS A 69 12.95 -6.33 10.14
C HIS A 69 14.09 -7.33 10.10
N TYR A 70 14.32 -7.96 8.95
CA TYR A 70 15.30 -9.04 8.78
C TYR A 70 16.72 -8.62 9.15
N CYS A 71 17.14 -7.38 8.85
CA CYS A 71 18.47 -6.86 9.20
C CYS A 71 18.70 -6.72 10.72
N ARG A 72 17.64 -6.81 11.55
CA ARG A 72 17.73 -6.77 13.02
C ARG A 72 17.76 -8.15 13.66
N CYS A 73 17.72 -9.22 12.88
CA CYS A 73 17.67 -10.59 13.37
C CYS A 73 18.62 -11.47 12.55
N PRO A 74 19.54 -12.21 13.20
CA PRO A 74 20.38 -13.17 12.49
C PRO A 74 19.55 -14.14 11.64
N ARG A 75 20.04 -14.43 10.43
CA ARG A 75 19.31 -15.21 9.41
C ARG A 75 18.88 -16.59 9.90
N GLU A 76 19.69 -17.23 10.73
CA GLU A 76 19.44 -18.55 11.32
C GLU A 76 18.19 -18.55 12.21
N LEU A 77 17.79 -17.38 12.72
CA LEU A 77 16.66 -17.21 13.63
C LEU A 77 15.36 -16.81 12.90
N TRP A 78 15.42 -16.41 11.63
CA TRP A 78 14.23 -15.95 10.89
C TRP A 78 13.11 -16.98 10.90
N ARG A 79 13.42 -18.25 10.63
CA ARG A 79 12.43 -19.33 10.64
C ARG A 79 11.73 -19.45 11.99
N ASP A 80 12.48 -19.39 13.09
CA ASP A 80 11.91 -19.42 14.44
C ASP A 80 10.99 -18.21 14.68
N ARG A 81 11.41 -17.00 14.28
CA ARG A 81 10.61 -15.79 14.49
C ARG A 81 9.32 -15.82 13.65
N LEU A 82 9.41 -16.16 12.37
CA LEU A 82 8.26 -16.29 11.48
C LEU A 82 7.27 -17.37 11.93
N LEU A 83 7.77 -18.49 12.48
CA LEU A 83 6.91 -19.51 13.06
C LEU A 83 6.12 -18.97 14.26
N LYS A 84 6.71 -18.10 15.08
CA LYS A 84 6.01 -17.44 16.19
C LYS A 84 4.93 -16.48 15.70
N PHE A 85 5.18 -15.69 14.66
CA PHE A 85 4.13 -14.89 14.00
C PHE A 85 2.97 -15.78 13.54
N LYS A 86 3.26 -16.86 12.81
CA LYS A 86 2.22 -17.78 12.33
C LYS A 86 1.41 -18.40 13.47
N ARG A 87 2.08 -18.81 14.57
CA ARG A 87 1.43 -19.37 15.77
C ARG A 87 0.59 -18.35 16.55
N ALA A 88 0.99 -17.09 16.54
CA ALA A 88 0.20 -15.98 17.08
C ALA A 88 -0.98 -15.58 16.17
N GLY A 89 -1.13 -16.25 15.03
CA GLY A 89 -2.23 -16.08 14.09
C GLY A 89 -1.97 -15.09 12.97
N PHE A 90 -0.82 -14.44 12.90
CA PHE A 90 -0.50 -13.54 11.78
C PHE A 90 -0.55 -14.31 10.46
N ASN A 91 -1.17 -13.70 9.44
CA ASN A 91 -1.20 -14.23 8.07
C ASN A 91 -0.27 -13.45 7.14
N ALA A 92 0.25 -12.32 7.60
CA ALA A 92 1.24 -11.51 6.91
C ALA A 92 2.35 -11.08 7.88
N VAL A 93 3.48 -10.70 7.34
CA VAL A 93 4.49 -9.88 8.02
C VAL A 93 4.80 -8.66 7.17
N GLU A 94 5.34 -7.62 7.79
CA GLU A 94 5.83 -6.45 7.06
C GLU A 94 7.30 -6.17 7.38
N THR A 95 8.02 -5.62 6.41
CA THR A 95 9.41 -5.17 6.59
C THR A 95 9.69 -3.90 5.83
N TYR A 96 10.53 -3.05 6.41
CA TYR A 96 11.26 -2.05 5.64
C TYR A 96 12.37 -2.68 4.80
N VAL A 97 12.82 -1.98 3.76
CA VAL A 97 14.09 -2.23 3.08
C VAL A 97 15.03 -1.09 3.38
N PHE A 98 16.22 -1.41 3.88
CA PHE A 98 17.14 -0.43 4.46
C PHE A 98 18.16 -0.02 3.40
N TRP A 99 17.93 1.09 2.71
CA TRP A 99 18.75 1.50 1.56
C TRP A 99 20.24 1.62 1.93
N ASN A 100 20.58 2.30 3.02
CA ASN A 100 21.98 2.41 3.49
C ASN A 100 22.64 1.09 3.88
N TYR A 101 21.85 0.09 4.28
CA TYR A 101 22.35 -1.23 4.62
C TYR A 101 22.68 -2.04 3.36
N HIS A 102 21.82 -1.94 2.34
CA HIS A 102 22.02 -2.65 1.08
C HIS A 102 23.00 -1.95 0.14
N GLU A 103 23.06 -0.62 0.16
CA GLU A 103 23.90 0.20 -0.73
C GLU A 103 24.76 1.20 0.06
N PRO A 104 25.75 0.73 0.82
CA PRO A 104 26.66 1.60 1.56
C PRO A 104 27.55 2.46 0.63
N VAL A 105 27.79 1.99 -0.59
CA VAL A 105 28.55 2.68 -1.64
C VAL A 105 27.66 2.80 -2.87
N GLU A 106 27.57 4.01 -3.42
CA GLU A 106 26.77 4.32 -4.62
C GLU A 106 27.05 3.36 -5.77
N GLY A 107 25.99 2.83 -6.36
CA GLY A 107 25.99 1.86 -7.45
C GLY A 107 26.34 0.42 -7.04
N ARG A 108 26.49 0.13 -5.74
CA ARG A 108 26.92 -1.20 -5.24
C ARG A 108 25.92 -1.78 -4.24
N ALA A 109 24.66 -1.91 -4.63
CA ALA A 109 23.67 -2.57 -3.79
C ALA A 109 23.84 -4.11 -3.78
N ASP A 110 23.72 -4.70 -2.59
CA ASP A 110 23.49 -6.14 -2.40
C ASP A 110 22.13 -6.37 -1.74
N LEU A 111 21.18 -6.89 -2.52
CA LEU A 111 19.81 -7.21 -2.09
C LEU A 111 19.59 -8.71 -1.84
N SER A 112 20.65 -9.53 -1.87
CA SER A 112 20.54 -10.99 -1.72
C SER A 112 19.96 -11.41 -0.37
N GLU A 113 20.26 -10.69 0.70
CA GLU A 113 19.69 -10.94 2.02
C GLU A 113 18.19 -10.60 2.07
N PHE A 114 17.78 -9.51 1.42
CA PHE A 114 16.36 -9.15 1.31
C PHE A 114 15.59 -10.21 0.50
N GLU A 115 16.14 -10.66 -0.63
CA GLU A 115 15.55 -11.72 -1.45
C GLU A 115 15.47 -13.05 -0.68
N ALA A 116 16.51 -13.39 0.09
CA ALA A 116 16.49 -14.56 0.97
C ALA A 116 15.41 -14.46 2.07
N PHE A 117 15.15 -13.25 2.59
CA PHE A 117 14.08 -13.05 3.57
C PHE A 117 12.70 -13.22 2.94
N ILE A 118 12.49 -12.70 1.72
CA ILE A 118 11.25 -12.93 0.96
C ILE A 118 10.97 -14.43 0.82
N GLU A 119 11.98 -15.21 0.42
CA GLU A 119 11.85 -16.67 0.30
C GLU A 119 11.56 -17.36 1.63
N ALA A 120 12.14 -16.89 2.74
CA ALA A 120 11.84 -17.41 4.07
C ALA A 120 10.37 -17.15 4.47
N VAL A 121 9.84 -15.96 4.16
CA VAL A 121 8.43 -15.60 4.40
C VAL A 121 7.51 -16.47 3.55
N LYS A 122 7.82 -16.65 2.26
CA LYS A 122 7.09 -17.53 1.35
C LYS A 122 7.07 -18.98 1.83
N ALA A 123 8.22 -19.52 2.24
CA ALA A 123 8.33 -20.89 2.75
C ALA A 123 7.52 -21.11 4.04
N MET A 124 7.31 -20.05 4.83
CA MET A 124 6.44 -20.09 6.00
C MET A 124 4.95 -19.98 5.67
N GLY A 125 4.59 -19.73 4.42
CA GLY A 125 3.21 -19.55 3.97
C GLY A 125 2.57 -18.30 4.59
N LEU A 126 3.36 -17.23 4.73
CA LEU A 126 2.91 -15.92 5.16
C LEU A 126 2.95 -14.97 3.96
N TRP A 127 2.05 -13.99 3.94
CA TRP A 127 2.14 -12.86 3.01
C TRP A 127 3.18 -11.84 3.47
N LEU A 128 3.64 -11.01 2.54
CA LEU A 128 4.64 -9.99 2.78
C LEU A 128 4.14 -8.61 2.32
N ILE A 129 4.25 -7.63 3.21
CA ILE A 129 4.09 -6.21 2.91
C ILE A 129 5.49 -5.59 2.91
N VAL A 130 5.89 -4.96 1.81
CA VAL A 130 7.23 -4.38 1.67
C VAL A 130 7.16 -2.86 1.74
N ARG A 131 8.04 -2.26 2.55
CA ARG A 131 8.12 -0.81 2.75
C ARG A 131 9.51 -0.32 2.30
N PRO A 132 9.76 -0.19 0.99
CA PRO A 132 11.09 0.04 0.44
C PRO A 132 11.66 1.46 0.65
N GLY A 133 10.87 2.39 1.19
CA GLY A 133 11.31 3.77 1.39
C GLY A 133 11.06 4.66 0.16
N PRO A 134 11.97 5.59 -0.19
CA PRO A 134 13.39 5.62 0.14
C PRO A 134 13.73 6.07 1.58
N TYR A 135 12.81 6.79 2.23
CA TYR A 135 12.87 7.06 3.66
C TYR A 135 11.97 6.09 4.42
N ILE A 136 12.49 5.49 5.49
CA ILE A 136 11.78 4.48 6.29
C ILE A 136 11.60 4.86 7.76
N SER A 137 12.25 5.92 8.24
CA SER A 137 12.35 6.22 9.68
C SER A 137 12.92 5.03 10.46
N ALA A 138 12.03 4.24 11.07
CA ALA A 138 12.28 2.96 11.72
C ALA A 138 13.24 3.00 12.91
N GLU A 139 13.57 4.17 13.47
CA GLU A 139 14.66 4.34 14.44
C GLU A 139 15.97 3.73 13.90
N TRP A 140 16.21 3.94 12.61
CA TRP A 140 17.40 3.51 11.89
C TRP A 140 18.26 4.69 11.48
N ASP A 141 19.57 4.47 11.31
CA ASP A 141 20.50 5.55 10.96
C ASP A 141 20.03 6.31 9.72
N LYS A 142 19.94 7.64 9.85
CA LYS A 142 19.42 8.59 8.86
C LYS A 142 18.11 8.20 8.19
N GLY A 143 17.26 7.44 8.89
CA GLY A 143 15.99 6.97 8.35
C GLY A 143 16.12 6.10 7.10
N GLY A 144 17.26 5.43 6.94
CA GLY A 144 17.55 4.52 5.82
C GLY A 144 18.38 5.13 4.68
N PHE A 145 18.59 6.45 4.63
CA PHE A 145 19.39 7.05 3.56
C PHE A 145 20.89 6.71 3.69
N PRO A 146 21.56 6.29 2.60
CA PRO A 146 23.00 6.11 2.58
C PRO A 146 23.75 7.41 2.86
N HIS A 147 24.94 7.30 3.46
CA HIS A 147 25.75 8.48 3.80
C HIS A 147 26.14 9.28 2.56
N TRP A 148 26.35 8.63 1.40
CA TRP A 148 26.66 9.30 0.15
C TRP A 148 25.51 10.18 -0.36
N VAL A 149 24.25 9.76 -0.17
CA VAL A 149 23.07 10.59 -0.48
C VAL A 149 23.01 11.81 0.45
N ILE A 150 23.23 11.59 1.75
CA ILE A 150 23.23 12.68 2.74
C ILE A 150 24.35 13.71 2.43
N ALA A 151 25.50 13.25 1.95
CA ALA A 151 26.64 14.10 1.63
C ALA A 151 26.39 15.03 0.42
N MET A 152 25.42 14.73 -0.45
CA MET A 152 25.06 15.57 -1.60
C MET A 152 24.29 16.84 -1.23
N ARG A 153 23.74 16.94 -0.01
CA ARG A 153 23.15 18.17 0.57
C ARG A 153 22.06 18.87 -0.26
N PHE A 154 21.01 18.13 -0.61
CA PHE A 154 19.79 18.68 -1.22
C PHE A 154 18.56 18.44 -0.32
N PRO A 155 17.41 19.09 -0.60
CA PRO A 155 16.16 18.82 0.12
C PRO A 155 15.69 17.37 -0.07
N LEU A 156 16.01 16.49 0.88
CA LEU A 156 15.56 15.10 0.89
C LEU A 156 14.04 15.02 1.01
N ARG A 157 13.48 13.89 0.57
CA ARG A 157 12.04 13.59 0.69
C ARG A 157 11.22 14.74 0.09
N SER A 158 11.56 15.16 -1.13
CA SER A 158 10.90 16.27 -1.81
C SER A 158 10.90 16.08 -3.32
N ASN A 159 10.17 16.95 -4.03
CA ASN A 159 10.18 17.01 -5.49
C ASN A 159 11.42 17.74 -6.08
N HIS A 160 12.44 18.03 -5.27
CA HIS A 160 13.72 18.54 -5.75
C HIS A 160 14.35 17.53 -6.74
N PRO A 161 14.93 17.97 -7.88
CA PRO A 161 15.45 17.05 -8.91
C PRO A 161 16.40 15.98 -8.36
N GLN A 162 17.36 16.35 -7.52
CA GLN A 162 18.28 15.38 -6.91
C GLN A 162 17.58 14.41 -5.94
N SER A 163 16.49 14.82 -5.28
CA SER A 163 15.70 13.91 -4.43
C SER A 163 14.94 12.91 -5.29
N ILE A 164 14.43 13.32 -6.45
CA ILE A 164 13.83 12.42 -7.44
C ILE A 164 14.87 11.45 -8.00
N GLU A 165 15.99 11.95 -8.50
CA GLU A 165 17.05 11.16 -9.12
C GLU A 165 17.62 10.11 -8.16
N THR A 166 17.92 10.49 -6.92
CA THR A 166 18.42 9.53 -5.93
C THR A 166 17.36 8.51 -5.52
N SER A 167 16.08 8.90 -5.44
CA SER A 167 14.97 7.95 -5.21
C SER A 167 14.81 6.97 -6.38
N GLU A 168 14.92 7.46 -7.61
CA GLU A 168 14.89 6.66 -8.83
C GLU A 168 16.05 5.67 -8.87
N HIS A 169 17.25 6.12 -8.52
CA HIS A 169 18.43 5.26 -8.38
C HIS A 169 18.17 4.10 -7.41
N TRP A 170 17.61 4.36 -6.23
CA TRP A 170 17.25 3.30 -5.29
C TRP A 170 16.16 2.37 -5.84
N TYR A 171 15.08 2.94 -6.39
CA TYR A 171 13.94 2.18 -6.92
C TYR A 171 14.36 1.29 -8.11
N SER A 172 15.30 1.75 -8.93
CA SER A 172 15.88 0.97 -10.03
C SER A 172 16.57 -0.32 -9.57
N GLN A 173 17.00 -0.37 -8.31
CA GLN A 173 17.68 -1.53 -7.71
C GLN A 173 16.70 -2.40 -6.92
N VAL A 174 15.89 -1.80 -6.05
CA VAL A 174 15.00 -2.57 -5.14
C VAL A 174 13.72 -3.06 -5.80
N CYS A 175 13.10 -2.26 -6.68
CA CYS A 175 11.81 -2.64 -7.28
C CYS A 175 11.91 -3.88 -8.18
N PRO A 176 12.97 -4.11 -8.98
CA PRO A 176 13.10 -5.36 -9.73
C PRO A 176 13.10 -6.62 -8.87
N VAL A 177 13.66 -6.56 -7.64
CA VAL A 177 13.61 -7.69 -6.69
C VAL A 177 12.17 -7.89 -6.22
N ILE A 178 11.51 -6.81 -5.76
CA ILE A 178 10.12 -6.84 -5.31
C ILE A 178 9.21 -7.37 -6.42
N ALA A 179 9.39 -6.89 -7.65
CA ALA A 179 8.52 -7.19 -8.78
C ALA A 179 8.48 -8.69 -9.09
N ARG A 180 9.61 -9.40 -9.00
CA ARG A 180 9.70 -10.86 -9.22
C ARG A 180 8.95 -11.68 -8.17
N HIS A 181 8.75 -11.13 -6.98
CA HIS A 181 8.19 -11.83 -5.81
C HIS A 181 6.77 -11.38 -5.43
N GLN A 182 6.09 -10.69 -6.34
CA GLN A 182 4.68 -10.34 -6.18
C GLN A 182 3.78 -11.57 -6.23
N ILE A 183 2.64 -11.49 -5.55
CA ILE A 183 1.61 -12.54 -5.58
C ILE A 183 1.11 -12.85 -7.00
N THR A 184 1.08 -11.84 -7.86
CA THR A 184 0.78 -11.93 -9.31
C THR A 184 1.79 -12.78 -10.09
N ARG A 185 2.96 -13.07 -9.48
CA ARG A 185 4.04 -13.89 -10.03
C ARG A 185 4.39 -15.08 -9.14
N GLY A 186 3.48 -15.45 -8.23
CA GLY A 186 3.63 -16.60 -7.34
C GLY A 186 4.56 -16.36 -6.14
N GLY A 187 4.90 -15.11 -5.82
CA GLY A 187 5.62 -14.75 -4.59
C GLY A 187 4.68 -14.31 -3.46
N PRO A 188 5.20 -13.95 -2.28
CA PRO A 188 4.39 -13.61 -1.11
C PRO A 188 4.02 -12.12 -1.04
N ILE A 189 4.57 -11.25 -1.90
CA ILE A 189 4.40 -9.80 -1.76
C ILE A 189 3.02 -9.39 -2.24
N ILE A 190 2.25 -8.76 -1.35
CA ILE A 190 0.85 -8.37 -1.60
C ILE A 190 0.62 -6.86 -1.63
N MET A 191 1.54 -6.06 -1.07
CA MET A 191 1.42 -4.60 -0.99
C MET A 191 2.83 -3.98 -0.91
N VAL A 192 2.95 -2.76 -1.46
CA VAL A 192 4.20 -1.98 -1.40
C VAL A 192 3.91 -0.57 -0.88
N GLN A 193 4.62 -0.15 0.17
CA GLN A 193 4.48 1.20 0.71
C GLN A 193 5.36 2.20 -0.02
N LEU A 194 4.80 3.37 -0.35
CA LEU A 194 5.54 4.54 -0.81
C LEU A 194 5.80 5.48 0.37
N GLU A 195 7.03 5.98 0.50
CA GLU A 195 7.39 6.92 1.58
C GLU A 195 7.09 6.35 2.99
N ASN A 196 7.21 7.17 4.03
CA ASN A 196 6.84 6.83 5.39
C ASN A 196 6.48 8.07 6.24
N GLU A 197 5.23 8.12 6.71
CA GLU A 197 4.75 9.14 7.66
C GLU A 197 4.98 10.58 7.16
N TYR A 198 4.65 10.80 5.89
CA TYR A 198 5.09 11.99 5.16
C TYR A 198 4.42 13.29 5.63
N ASP A 199 3.23 13.21 6.21
CA ASP A 199 2.55 14.35 6.83
C ASP A 199 3.40 15.00 7.93
N TYR A 200 4.22 14.22 8.63
CA TYR A 200 5.10 14.72 9.69
C TYR A 200 6.42 15.32 9.17
N TRP A 201 6.67 15.28 7.86
CA TRP A 201 7.82 15.97 7.28
C TRP A 201 7.50 17.45 7.03
N PRO A 202 8.15 18.41 7.72
CA PRO A 202 7.88 19.83 7.54
C PRO A 202 8.62 20.43 6.33
N GLY A 203 9.53 19.68 5.70
CA GLY A 203 10.44 20.18 4.67
C GLY A 203 9.84 20.31 3.26
N ALA A 204 8.54 20.12 3.08
CA ALA A 204 7.85 20.23 1.80
C ALA A 204 6.40 20.71 1.97
N SER A 205 5.91 21.51 1.02
CA SER A 205 4.48 21.87 0.93
C SER A 205 3.64 20.66 0.51
N ASP A 206 2.32 20.71 0.71
CA ASP A 206 1.43 19.60 0.30
C ASP A 206 1.51 19.29 -1.20
N ASP A 207 1.63 20.32 -2.05
CA ASP A 207 1.79 20.12 -3.50
C ASP A 207 3.14 19.47 -3.85
N ALA A 208 4.22 19.86 -3.16
CA ALA A 208 5.53 19.23 -3.34
C ALA A 208 5.52 17.77 -2.85
N LYS A 209 4.81 17.49 -1.75
CA LYS A 209 4.63 16.13 -1.23
C LYS A 209 3.85 15.27 -2.21
N ARG A 210 2.75 15.78 -2.77
CA ARG A 210 1.97 15.09 -3.82
C ARG A 210 2.82 14.80 -5.05
N ALA A 211 3.58 15.79 -5.53
CA ALA A 211 4.47 15.60 -6.67
C ALA A 211 5.53 14.51 -6.39
N TYR A 212 6.06 14.45 -5.18
CA TYR A 212 7.01 13.43 -4.77
C TYR A 212 6.39 12.03 -4.72
N ILE A 213 5.23 11.86 -4.07
CA ILE A 213 4.51 10.58 -4.04
C ILE A 213 4.16 10.13 -5.47
N THR A 214 3.69 11.04 -6.33
CA THR A 214 3.41 10.75 -7.73
C THR A 214 4.65 10.22 -8.46
N ALA A 215 5.82 10.80 -8.20
CA ALA A 215 7.07 10.34 -8.80
C ALA A 215 7.43 8.93 -8.32
N LEU A 216 7.37 8.66 -7.00
CA LEU A 216 7.64 7.34 -6.43
C LEU A 216 6.68 6.26 -6.96
N ALA A 217 5.38 6.59 -7.07
CA ALA A 217 4.37 5.68 -7.61
C ALA A 217 4.67 5.33 -9.08
N LYS A 218 5.00 6.32 -9.91
CA LYS A 218 5.40 6.11 -11.30
C LYS A 218 6.66 5.26 -11.41
N MET A 219 7.68 5.51 -10.58
CA MET A 219 8.89 4.67 -10.54
C MET A 219 8.55 3.21 -10.21
N ALA A 220 7.73 2.98 -9.18
CA ALA A 220 7.31 1.63 -8.80
C ALA A 220 6.54 0.93 -9.94
N TRP A 221 5.55 1.59 -10.54
CA TRP A 221 4.78 1.02 -11.65
C TRP A 221 5.65 0.75 -12.88
N ASN A 222 6.54 1.68 -13.24
CA ASN A 222 7.47 1.51 -14.36
C ASN A 222 8.45 0.34 -14.13
N ALA A 223 8.81 0.07 -12.87
CA ALA A 223 9.62 -1.07 -12.48
C ALA A 223 8.83 -2.40 -12.39
N GLY A 224 7.54 -2.40 -12.72
CA GLY A 224 6.71 -3.61 -12.79
C GLY A 224 6.00 -3.97 -11.48
N ILE A 225 5.89 -3.04 -10.52
CA ILE A 225 5.04 -3.23 -9.35
C ILE A 225 3.56 -3.16 -9.79
N ASP A 226 2.86 -4.28 -9.64
CA ASP A 226 1.48 -4.49 -10.05
C ASP A 226 0.54 -4.86 -8.89
N VAL A 227 1.09 -5.02 -7.68
CA VAL A 227 0.33 -5.10 -6.43
C VAL A 227 -0.07 -3.69 -5.93
N PRO A 228 -1.08 -3.59 -5.03
CA PRO A 228 -1.48 -2.32 -4.45
C PRO A 228 -0.31 -1.50 -3.86
N LEU A 229 -0.27 -0.23 -4.24
CA LEU A 229 0.58 0.78 -3.59
C LEU A 229 -0.19 1.43 -2.45
N PHE A 230 0.49 1.68 -1.35
CA PHE A 230 -0.10 2.40 -0.23
C PHE A 230 0.89 3.39 0.40
N THR A 231 0.37 4.34 1.18
CA THR A 231 1.14 5.25 2.03
C THR A 231 0.73 5.07 3.48
N CYS A 232 1.50 5.63 4.40
CA CYS A 232 1.11 5.75 5.79
C CYS A 232 1.28 7.21 6.22
N TRP A 233 0.20 7.82 6.74
CA TRP A 233 0.16 9.23 7.10
C TRP A 233 0.65 10.14 5.95
N ALA A 234 -0.01 10.05 4.80
CA ALA A 234 0.19 10.96 3.67
C ALA A 234 -1.15 11.42 3.12
N LYS A 235 -1.69 12.52 3.67
CA LYS A 235 -3.03 13.02 3.31
C LYS A 235 -3.20 13.32 1.82
N GLN A 236 -2.11 13.56 1.08
CA GLN A 236 -2.12 13.81 -0.35
C GLN A 236 -2.66 12.60 -1.14
N ALA A 237 -2.44 11.38 -0.64
CA ALA A 237 -2.97 10.15 -1.23
C ALA A 237 -4.47 9.91 -0.90
N ARG A 238 -5.07 10.70 0.00
CA ARG A 238 -6.52 10.63 0.29
C ARG A 238 -7.36 11.41 -0.71
N GLU A 239 -6.74 12.23 -1.54
CA GLU A 239 -7.43 13.04 -2.54
C GLU A 239 -7.73 12.23 -3.79
N ASN A 240 -9.00 11.91 -4.00
CA ASN A 240 -9.44 11.06 -5.10
C ASN A 240 -9.64 11.79 -6.44
N SER A 241 -9.41 13.11 -6.48
CA SER A 241 -9.52 13.92 -7.71
C SER A 241 -8.30 13.81 -8.61
N ASP A 242 -7.14 13.47 -8.05
CA ASP A 242 -5.91 13.20 -8.81
C ASP A 242 -5.91 11.72 -9.27
N PRO A 243 -5.79 11.44 -10.58
CA PRO A 243 -5.86 10.06 -11.09
C PRO A 243 -4.76 9.13 -10.59
N VAL A 244 -3.60 9.66 -10.19
CA VAL A 244 -2.50 8.87 -9.61
C VAL A 244 -2.82 8.58 -8.15
N MET A 245 -3.22 9.59 -7.37
CA MET A 245 -3.55 9.41 -5.94
C MET A 245 -4.76 8.48 -5.76
N ALA A 246 -5.74 8.53 -6.66
CA ALA A 246 -6.90 7.63 -6.67
C ALA A 246 -6.53 6.13 -6.72
N ARG A 247 -5.29 5.79 -7.09
CA ARG A 247 -4.79 4.41 -7.18
C ARG A 247 -3.91 4.00 -5.99
N ILE A 248 -3.77 4.87 -5.00
CA ILE A 248 -2.90 4.68 -3.83
C ILE A 248 -3.77 4.75 -2.58
N MET A 249 -3.72 3.73 -1.73
CA MET A 249 -4.39 3.77 -0.43
C MET A 249 -3.54 4.50 0.60
N ASP A 250 -4.14 5.41 1.37
CA ASP A 250 -3.49 5.91 2.58
C ASP A 250 -3.92 5.10 3.80
N THR A 251 -2.96 4.77 4.64
CA THR A 251 -3.14 4.10 5.94
C THR A 251 -2.69 5.02 7.07
N VAL A 252 -3.01 4.65 8.31
CA VAL A 252 -2.69 5.47 9.49
C VAL A 252 -2.10 4.59 10.58
N ASN A 253 -1.06 5.10 11.24
CA ASN A 253 -0.52 4.54 12.47
C ASN A 253 -1.21 5.17 13.67
N PHE A 254 -1.82 4.35 14.54
CA PHE A 254 -2.34 4.79 15.82
C PHE A 254 -1.43 4.33 16.94
N TYR A 255 -0.84 5.30 17.64
CA TYR A 255 -0.14 5.05 18.89
C TYR A 255 -1.15 5.18 20.03
N VAL A 256 -1.61 4.05 20.55
CA VAL A 256 -2.44 4.04 21.77
C VAL A 256 -1.64 4.67 22.91
N ARG A 257 -2.02 5.89 23.31
CA ARG A 257 -1.48 6.55 24.49
C ARG A 257 -2.02 5.85 25.75
N TRP A 258 -1.41 4.75 26.12
CA TRP A 258 -1.61 4.20 27.46
C TRP A 258 -0.97 5.15 28.47
N LYS A 259 -1.78 5.80 29.31
CA LYS A 259 -1.27 6.44 30.53
C LYS A 259 -0.91 5.32 31.52
N ILE A 260 0.26 4.71 31.37
CA ILE A 260 0.75 3.63 32.26
C ILE A 260 1.23 4.19 33.62
N PHE A 261 1.35 5.51 33.76
CA PHE A 261 1.97 6.14 34.93
C PHE A 261 1.12 6.38 36.20
N PRO A 262 -0.22 6.18 36.29
CA PRO A 262 -0.86 6.23 37.61
C PRO A 262 -0.64 4.96 38.44
N GLU A 263 -0.13 3.87 37.85
CA GLU A 263 -0.15 2.52 38.46
C GLU A 263 1.24 1.97 38.81
N VAL A 264 2.32 2.74 38.60
CA VAL A 264 3.66 2.35 39.07
C VAL A 264 3.91 3.10 40.38
N PRO A 265 3.92 2.43 41.55
CA PRO A 265 4.30 3.07 42.81
C PRO A 265 5.73 3.59 42.71
N ASP A 266 6.01 4.75 43.30
CA ASP A 266 7.37 5.26 43.44
C ASP A 266 8.25 4.20 44.15
N SER A 267 9.38 3.88 43.53
CA SER A 267 10.40 2.95 44.06
C SER A 267 11.18 3.54 45.21
#